data_AF-A0A957TMQ9-F1
#
_entry.id   AF-A0A957TMQ9-F1
#
_cell.length_a   1.000
_cell.length_b   1.000
_cell.length_c   1.000
_cell.angle_alpha   90.00
_cell.angle_beta   90.00
_cell.angle_gamma   90.00
#
_symmetry.space_group_name_H-M   'P 1'
#
loop_
_entity.id
_entity.type
_entity.pdbx_description
1 polymer ?
#
loop_
_entity_poly.entity_id
_entity_poly.type
_entity_poly.pdbx_seq_one_letter_code
_entity_poly.pdbx_strand_id
1 'polypeptide(L)'
;MNLSTLFAKPIERDIEGVIKADDDSSLHLEVEEYVLTREVAKRLDSFLKAYNDYNGGNGVWISGFFGSGKSHLLKMLALLLENGQIDGDRVLDLFLHKDEIQQDPLLRAELQRAVAIPSKSILFNIDQKADVISKQQFDALLAVFVKVFDEMCGYYGKQGYIAQFERDLDNRGQYVAFREVYATIAGYDWSVGREQTLLEEHNIAQAYSQVTGVPAASAVGVMDKYRSDYRVSIEDFAATVQNYIERQEPHFRLNFFVDEVGQYIADNVKLMTNLQTIAESLATKCRGRAWVIVTAQEDMNTVVGEMTQQQGNDFSKIQARFANRMKLTSADVAEVIQ
;
A
#
# COMPACT_ATOMS: atom_id res chain seq x y z
N MET A 1 14.41 -24.77 31.86
CA MET A 1 14.65 -24.90 30.41
C MET A 1 14.47 -23.52 29.81
N ASN A 2 15.46 -23.00 29.10
CA ASN A 2 15.30 -21.73 28.41
C ASN A 2 14.43 -21.97 27.17
N LEU A 3 13.34 -21.21 27.03
CA LEU A 3 12.38 -21.35 25.94
C LEU A 3 13.06 -21.28 24.56
N SER A 4 14.14 -20.48 24.46
CA SER A 4 14.97 -20.34 23.26
C SER A 4 15.64 -21.63 22.79
N THR A 5 15.81 -22.63 23.64
CA THR A 5 16.42 -23.93 23.26
C THR A 5 15.43 -24.93 22.66
N LEU A 6 14.13 -24.59 22.61
CA LEU A 6 13.08 -25.43 22.03
C LEU A 6 12.80 -25.12 20.56
N PHE A 7 13.21 -23.94 20.07
CA PHE A 7 12.93 -23.49 18.71
C PHE A 7 14.13 -23.72 17.79
N ALA A 8 13.85 -24.14 16.56
CA ALA A 8 14.88 -24.35 15.54
C ALA A 8 15.59 -23.05 15.13
N LYS A 9 14.96 -21.89 15.38
CA LYS A 9 15.42 -20.56 14.97
C LYS A 9 15.27 -19.55 16.13
N PRO A 10 16.02 -18.43 16.11
CA PRO A 10 15.95 -17.39 17.14
C PRO A 10 14.54 -16.76 17.22
N ILE A 11 14.03 -16.55 18.45
CA ILE A 11 12.64 -16.09 18.69
C ILE A 11 12.51 -14.61 19.08
N GLU A 12 13.62 -13.89 19.28
CA GLU A 12 13.64 -12.53 19.85
C GLU A 12 13.64 -11.42 18.79
N ARG A 13 13.12 -11.69 17.59
CA ARG A 13 13.16 -10.73 16.47
C ARG A 13 11.83 -10.02 16.30
N ASP A 14 11.86 -8.69 16.34
CA ASP A 14 10.70 -7.86 16.01
C ASP A 14 10.44 -7.89 14.50
N ILE A 15 9.19 -8.21 14.12
CA ILE A 15 8.73 -8.15 12.74
C ILE A 15 8.27 -6.72 12.45
N GLU A 16 9.03 -6.01 11.63
CA GLU A 16 8.66 -4.66 11.23
C GLU A 16 7.56 -4.70 10.16
N GLY A 17 6.48 -3.93 10.39
CA GLY A 17 5.36 -3.80 9.45
C GLY A 17 5.64 -2.91 8.22
N VAL A 18 6.88 -2.42 8.08
CA VAL A 18 7.33 -1.59 6.94
C VAL A 18 8.58 -2.23 6.36
N ILE A 19 8.71 -2.20 5.03
CA ILE A 19 9.92 -2.67 4.34
C ILE A 19 10.92 -1.52 4.32
N LYS A 20 12.11 -1.75 4.91
CA LYS A 20 13.23 -0.81 4.87
C LYS A 20 14.18 -1.19 3.75
N ALA A 21 14.61 -0.20 2.97
CA ALA A 21 15.46 -0.41 1.79
C ALA A 21 16.94 -0.68 2.14
N ASP A 22 17.36 -0.49 3.40
CA ASP A 22 18.73 -0.67 3.88
C ASP A 22 18.93 -1.96 4.69
N ASP A 23 17.91 -2.82 4.79
CA ASP A 23 17.91 -4.01 5.63
C ASP A 23 17.64 -5.31 4.83
N ASP A 24 18.24 -5.42 3.65
CA ASP A 24 18.02 -6.54 2.72
C ASP A 24 18.35 -7.91 3.34
N SER A 25 19.47 -8.05 4.06
CA SER A 25 19.84 -9.34 4.68
C SER A 25 18.84 -9.79 5.75
N SER A 26 18.24 -8.83 6.46
CA SER A 26 17.21 -9.10 7.45
C SER A 26 15.91 -9.56 6.81
N LEU A 27 15.53 -8.90 5.72
CA LEU A 27 14.37 -9.21 4.91
C LEU A 27 14.50 -10.55 4.18
N HIS A 28 15.69 -10.89 3.69
CA HIS A 28 15.98 -12.20 3.07
C HIS A 28 15.73 -13.32 4.07
N LEU A 29 16.34 -13.21 5.26
CA LEU A 29 16.14 -14.17 6.34
C LEU A 29 14.66 -14.25 6.74
N GLU A 30 13.95 -13.13 6.86
CA GLU A 30 12.51 -13.14 7.18
C GLU A 30 11.69 -13.91 6.14
N VAL A 31 11.95 -13.71 4.85
CA VAL A 31 11.27 -14.43 3.74
C VAL A 31 11.63 -15.92 3.75
N GLU A 32 12.89 -16.26 3.97
CA GLU A 32 13.37 -17.64 4.06
C GLU A 32 12.72 -18.37 5.25
N GLU A 33 12.67 -17.72 6.41
CA GLU A 33 12.13 -18.29 7.64
C GLU A 33 10.60 -18.33 7.70
N TYR A 34 9.90 -17.58 6.83
CA TYR A 34 8.45 -17.58 6.80
C TYR A 34 7.88 -18.98 6.54
N VAL A 35 7.09 -19.50 7.48
CA VAL A 35 6.40 -20.77 7.35
C VAL A 35 5.04 -20.55 6.68
N LEU A 36 4.85 -21.17 5.51
CA LEU A 36 3.58 -21.14 4.79
C LEU A 36 2.70 -22.29 5.30
N THR A 37 1.75 -22.03 6.20
CA THR A 37 0.88 -23.10 6.70
C THR A 37 -0.02 -23.67 5.60
N ARG A 38 -0.57 -24.87 5.82
CA ARG A 38 -1.46 -25.52 4.83
C ARG A 38 -2.75 -24.73 4.62
N GLU A 39 -3.30 -24.14 5.67
CA GLU A 39 -4.48 -23.30 5.54
C GLU A 39 -4.17 -22.01 4.77
N VAL A 40 -3.04 -21.34 5.05
CA VAL A 40 -2.61 -20.18 4.26
C VAL A 40 -2.41 -20.55 2.80
N ALA A 41 -1.72 -21.67 2.50
CA ALA A 41 -1.51 -22.14 1.13
C ALA A 41 -2.83 -22.35 0.36
N LYS A 42 -3.85 -22.92 1.01
CA LYS A 42 -5.17 -23.11 0.41
C LYS A 42 -5.91 -21.78 0.15
N ARG A 43 -5.75 -20.79 1.04
CA ARG A 43 -6.34 -19.44 0.84
C ARG A 43 -5.59 -18.67 -0.24
N LEU A 44 -4.27 -18.84 -0.28
CA LEU A 44 -3.38 -18.27 -1.28
C LEU A 44 -3.77 -18.73 -2.68
N ASP A 45 -4.06 -20.02 -2.88
CA ASP A 45 -4.56 -20.55 -4.18
C ASP A 45 -5.81 -19.80 -4.68
N SER A 46 -6.81 -19.61 -3.80
CA SER A 46 -8.02 -18.86 -4.15
C SER A 46 -7.72 -17.40 -4.53
N PHE A 47 -6.83 -16.75 -3.78
CA PHE A 47 -6.41 -15.38 -4.07
C PHE A 47 -5.65 -15.28 -5.39
N LEU A 48 -4.68 -16.16 -5.63
CA LEU A 48 -3.86 -16.16 -6.85
C LEU A 48 -4.71 -16.38 -8.10
N LYS A 49 -5.70 -17.28 -8.04
CA LYS A 49 -6.67 -17.45 -9.14
C LYS A 49 -7.44 -16.18 -9.44
N ALA A 50 -7.96 -15.50 -8.40
CA ALA A 50 -8.67 -14.23 -8.58
C ALA A 50 -7.74 -13.12 -9.08
N TYR A 51 -6.47 -13.13 -8.64
CA TYR A 51 -5.44 -12.21 -9.11
C TYR A 51 -5.16 -12.46 -10.58
N ASN A 52 -4.80 -13.68 -10.97
CA ASN A 52 -4.49 -14.05 -12.36
C ASN A 52 -5.67 -13.76 -13.30
N ASP A 53 -6.86 -14.20 -12.91
CA ASP A 53 -8.06 -14.18 -13.75
C ASP A 53 -9.12 -13.23 -13.14
N TYR A 54 -8.90 -11.92 -13.31
CA TYR A 54 -9.76 -10.88 -12.75
C TYR A 54 -11.21 -10.99 -13.23
N ASN A 55 -12.13 -11.15 -12.27
CA ASN A 55 -13.58 -11.28 -12.50
C ASN A 55 -14.40 -10.27 -11.68
N GLY A 56 -13.96 -9.01 -11.65
CA GLY A 56 -14.73 -7.89 -11.09
C GLY A 56 -14.31 -7.42 -9.69
N GLY A 57 -13.76 -8.30 -8.84
CA GLY A 57 -13.29 -7.95 -7.50
C GLY A 57 -11.78 -7.77 -7.41
N ASN A 58 -11.32 -6.60 -6.96
CA ASN A 58 -9.90 -6.29 -6.70
C ASN A 58 -9.56 -6.16 -5.20
N GLY A 59 -10.56 -6.34 -4.34
CA GLY A 59 -10.43 -6.27 -2.89
C GLY A 59 -10.12 -7.64 -2.29
N VAL A 60 -9.16 -7.70 -1.38
CA VAL A 60 -8.80 -8.89 -0.60
C VAL A 60 -8.84 -8.56 0.90
N TRP A 61 -9.49 -9.41 1.68
CA TRP A 61 -9.65 -9.26 3.11
C TRP A 61 -8.96 -10.39 3.87
N ILE A 62 -7.90 -10.06 4.60
CA ILE A 62 -7.16 -10.98 5.47
C ILE A 62 -7.67 -10.82 6.90
N SER A 63 -8.35 -11.83 7.43
CA SER A 63 -8.95 -11.81 8.78
C SER A 63 -8.34 -12.87 9.70
N GLY A 64 -8.30 -12.62 11.00
CA GLY A 64 -7.80 -13.56 12.00
C GLY A 64 -7.58 -12.91 13.36
N PHE A 65 -7.35 -13.71 14.40
CA PHE A 65 -7.11 -13.24 15.77
C PHE A 65 -5.77 -12.49 15.93
N PHE A 66 -5.60 -11.77 17.04
CA PHE A 66 -4.29 -11.16 17.36
C PHE A 66 -3.19 -12.23 17.41
N GLY A 67 -2.02 -11.94 16.84
CA GLY A 67 -0.91 -12.90 16.76
C GLY A 67 -1.04 -13.98 15.66
N SER A 68 -2.11 -13.98 14.85
CA SER A 68 -2.30 -15.00 13.80
C SER A 68 -1.44 -14.81 12.53
N GLY A 69 -0.47 -13.88 12.53
CA GLY A 69 0.42 -13.65 11.39
C GLY A 69 -0.14 -12.85 10.21
N LYS A 70 -1.27 -12.13 10.35
CA LYS A 70 -1.90 -11.34 9.26
C LYS A 70 -0.94 -10.32 8.62
N SER A 71 -0.33 -9.46 9.43
CA SER A 71 0.61 -8.42 8.98
C SER A 71 1.83 -9.04 8.31
N HIS A 72 2.31 -10.17 8.84
CA HIS A 72 3.42 -10.91 8.25
C HIS A 72 3.04 -11.51 6.89
N LEU A 73 1.89 -12.17 6.77
CA LEU A 73 1.36 -12.63 5.48
C LEU A 73 1.17 -11.48 4.49
N LEU A 74 0.63 -10.34 4.95
CA LEU A 74 0.45 -9.15 4.12
C LEU A 74 1.79 -8.65 3.55
N LYS A 75 2.83 -8.56 4.39
CA LYS A 75 4.19 -8.16 4.00
C LYS A 75 4.80 -9.17 3.02
N MET A 76 4.68 -10.46 3.32
CA MET A 76 5.14 -11.55 2.45
C MET A 76 4.52 -11.49 1.07
N LEU A 77 3.20 -11.26 0.97
CA LEU A 77 2.52 -11.09 -0.31
C LEU A 77 2.96 -9.83 -1.07
N ALA A 78 3.23 -8.72 -0.35
CA ALA A 78 3.73 -7.49 -0.94
C ALA A 78 5.08 -7.69 -1.61
N LEU A 79 6.01 -8.37 -0.93
CA LEU A 79 7.33 -8.72 -1.45
C LEU A 79 7.23 -9.71 -2.62
N LEU A 80 6.40 -10.74 -2.47
CA LEU A 80 6.26 -11.82 -3.45
C LEU A 80 5.69 -11.33 -4.78
N LEU A 81 4.66 -10.47 -4.76
CA LEU A 81 4.05 -9.96 -5.99
C LEU A 81 4.91 -8.93 -6.72
N GLU A 82 5.75 -8.17 -6.00
CA GLU A 82 6.73 -7.27 -6.62
C GLU A 82 7.96 -8.05 -7.15
N ASN A 83 8.31 -9.15 -6.49
CA ASN A 83 9.37 -10.09 -6.89
C ASN A 83 10.72 -9.42 -7.17
N GLY A 84 11.06 -8.44 -6.33
CA GLY A 84 12.38 -7.84 -6.29
C GLY A 84 13.47 -8.84 -5.92
N GLN A 85 14.72 -8.41 -6.06
CA GLN A 85 15.85 -9.15 -5.50
C GLN A 85 16.06 -8.73 -4.04
N ILE A 86 16.31 -9.69 -3.17
CA ILE A 86 16.70 -9.48 -1.79
C ILE A 86 17.95 -10.34 -1.58
N ASP A 87 19.07 -9.72 -1.20
CA ASP A 87 20.38 -10.38 -1.07
C ASP A 87 20.77 -11.25 -2.30
N GLY A 88 20.39 -10.80 -3.50
CA GLY A 88 20.68 -11.46 -4.78
C GLY A 88 19.64 -12.49 -5.26
N ASP A 89 18.79 -13.01 -4.36
CA ASP A 89 17.73 -13.97 -4.69
C ASP A 89 16.41 -13.26 -5.02
N ARG A 90 15.64 -13.81 -5.97
CA ARG A 90 14.27 -13.33 -6.18
C ARG A 90 13.35 -13.89 -5.11
N VAL A 91 12.41 -13.07 -4.63
CA VAL A 91 11.43 -13.50 -3.62
C VAL A 91 10.66 -14.75 -4.07
N LEU A 92 10.30 -14.84 -5.35
CA LEU A 92 9.66 -16.03 -5.90
C LEU A 92 10.50 -17.29 -5.66
N ASP A 93 11.79 -17.26 -5.90
CA ASP A 93 12.66 -18.43 -5.75
C ASP A 93 12.66 -18.93 -4.30
N LEU A 94 12.75 -18.01 -3.33
CA LEU A 94 12.62 -18.32 -1.90
C LEU A 94 11.26 -18.95 -1.56
N PHE A 95 10.16 -18.46 -2.14
CA PHE A 95 8.83 -19.05 -1.96
C PHE A 95 8.69 -20.42 -2.60
N LEU A 96 9.31 -20.65 -3.76
CA LEU A 96 9.29 -21.94 -4.46
C LEU A 96 10.01 -23.06 -3.70
N HIS A 97 10.77 -22.73 -2.65
CA HIS A 97 11.39 -23.68 -1.73
C HIS A 97 10.50 -24.12 -0.57
N LYS A 98 9.35 -23.46 -0.34
CA LYS A 98 8.43 -23.81 0.75
C LYS A 98 7.70 -25.12 0.45
N ASP A 99 7.61 -26.00 1.44
CA ASP A 99 7.11 -27.38 1.30
C ASP A 99 5.71 -27.42 0.67
N GLU A 100 4.82 -26.54 1.10
CA GLU A 100 3.43 -26.45 0.63
C GLU A 100 3.34 -26.08 -0.86
N ILE A 101 4.32 -25.31 -1.37
CA ILE A 101 4.41 -24.94 -2.79
C ILE A 101 5.08 -26.05 -3.60
N GLN A 102 6.07 -26.75 -3.04
CA GLN A 102 6.72 -27.88 -3.72
C GLN A 102 5.79 -29.08 -3.89
N GLN A 103 4.93 -29.33 -2.89
CA GLN A 103 4.00 -30.44 -2.87
C GLN A 103 2.73 -30.20 -3.69
N ASP A 104 2.42 -28.95 -4.06
CA ASP A 104 1.26 -28.56 -4.86
C ASP A 104 1.67 -27.89 -6.19
N PRO A 105 1.78 -28.68 -7.28
CA PRO A 105 2.12 -28.14 -8.60
C PRO A 105 1.13 -27.11 -9.15
N LEU A 106 -0.15 -27.16 -8.73
CA LEU A 106 -1.16 -26.21 -9.19
C LEU A 106 -0.97 -24.86 -8.51
N LEU A 107 -0.81 -24.86 -7.19
CA LEU A 107 -0.48 -23.65 -6.42
C LEU A 107 0.82 -23.02 -6.94
N ARG A 108 1.84 -23.84 -7.19
CA ARG A 108 3.11 -23.39 -7.77
C ARG A 108 2.90 -22.67 -9.11
N ALA A 109 2.09 -23.24 -10.00
CA ALA A 109 1.81 -22.65 -11.32
C ALA A 109 1.03 -21.32 -11.20
N GLU A 110 0.00 -21.29 -10.35
CA GLU A 110 -0.78 -20.07 -10.09
C GLU A 110 0.09 -18.95 -9.50
N LEU A 111 1.01 -19.31 -8.60
CA LEU A 111 1.95 -18.36 -8.01
C LEU A 111 2.90 -17.79 -9.07
N GLN A 112 3.51 -18.65 -9.88
CA GLN A 112 4.40 -18.22 -10.96
C GLN A 112 3.68 -17.32 -11.97
N ARG A 113 2.42 -17.63 -12.32
CA ARG A 113 1.59 -16.78 -13.18
C ARG A 113 1.35 -15.41 -12.57
N ALA A 114 1.03 -15.34 -11.27
CA ALA A 114 0.72 -14.08 -10.59
C ALA A 114 1.96 -13.18 -10.52
N VAL A 115 3.11 -13.78 -10.17
CA VAL A 115 4.38 -13.08 -10.05
C VAL A 115 4.97 -12.67 -11.41
N ALA A 116 4.61 -13.36 -12.49
CA ALA A 116 5.00 -12.96 -13.85
C ALA A 116 4.28 -11.68 -14.32
N ILE A 117 3.22 -11.25 -13.64
CA ILE A 117 2.56 -9.97 -13.91
C ILE A 117 3.40 -8.87 -13.28
N PRO A 118 3.92 -7.90 -14.06
CA PRO A 118 4.69 -6.84 -13.47
C PRO A 118 3.87 -6.05 -12.48
N SER A 119 4.39 -5.83 -11.27
CA SER A 119 3.64 -5.14 -10.24
C SER A 119 4.51 -4.36 -9.28
N LYS A 120 3.90 -3.38 -8.61
CA LYS A 120 4.51 -2.65 -7.50
C LYS A 120 3.59 -2.69 -6.29
N SER A 121 4.17 -2.85 -5.11
CA SER A 121 3.45 -2.99 -3.86
C SER A 121 3.66 -1.76 -2.96
N ILE A 122 2.57 -1.16 -2.52
CA ILE A 122 2.58 -0.11 -1.50
C ILE A 122 2.10 -0.73 -0.20
N LEU A 123 3.05 -1.07 0.67
CA LEU A 123 2.77 -1.59 2.02
C LEU A 123 2.78 -0.47 3.04
N PHE A 124 1.69 -0.34 3.81
CA PHE A 124 1.61 0.65 4.87
C PHE A 124 0.66 0.23 5.99
N ASN A 125 1.03 0.57 7.21
CA ASN A 125 0.13 0.55 8.35
C ASN A 125 -0.71 1.83 8.35
N ILE A 126 -2.03 1.68 8.37
CA ILE A 126 -2.93 2.83 8.25
C ILE A 126 -2.93 3.69 9.52
N ASP A 127 -2.89 3.09 10.71
CA ASP A 127 -2.91 3.82 11.98
C ASP A 127 -1.68 4.71 12.12
N GLN A 128 -0.48 4.20 11.81
CA GLN A 128 0.77 4.97 11.85
C GLN A 128 0.81 6.11 10.82
N LYS A 129 0.25 5.90 9.63
CA LYS A 129 0.23 6.95 8.59
C LYS A 129 -0.85 8.02 8.84
N ALA A 130 -1.88 7.68 9.60
CA ALA A 130 -3.03 8.54 9.90
C ALA A 130 -2.78 9.53 11.04
N ASP A 131 -1.77 9.38 11.90
CA ASP A 131 -1.52 10.28 13.04
C ASP A 131 -1.34 11.78 12.68
N VAL A 132 -1.11 12.08 11.39
CA VAL A 132 -1.01 13.46 10.85
C VAL A 132 -2.37 14.01 10.38
N ILE A 133 -3.38 13.17 10.24
CA ILE A 133 -4.68 13.46 9.62
C ILE A 133 -5.80 13.15 10.62
N SER A 134 -6.64 14.14 10.93
CA SER A 134 -7.74 13.93 11.90
C SER A 134 -8.69 12.82 11.42
N LYS A 135 -8.82 11.73 12.20
CA LYS A 135 -9.75 10.60 11.94
C LYS A 135 -11.23 11.01 11.85
N GLN A 136 -11.57 12.23 12.26
CA GLN A 136 -12.94 12.77 12.21
C GLN A 136 -13.34 13.25 10.80
N GLN A 137 -12.38 13.45 9.90
CA GLN A 137 -12.67 13.86 8.54
C GLN A 137 -13.15 12.67 7.71
N PHE A 138 -14.23 12.88 6.95
CA PHE A 138 -14.73 11.90 5.99
C PHE A 138 -13.62 11.40 5.06
N ASP A 139 -12.74 12.30 4.62
CA ASP A 139 -11.67 12.01 3.67
C ASP A 139 -10.38 11.48 4.31
N ALA A 140 -10.37 11.19 5.62
CA ALA A 140 -9.14 10.77 6.32
C ALA A 140 -8.51 9.52 5.69
N LEU A 141 -9.33 8.51 5.34
CA LEU A 141 -8.86 7.31 4.66
C LEU A 141 -8.30 7.61 3.27
N LEU A 142 -9.04 8.39 2.46
CA LEU A 142 -8.62 8.77 1.12
C LEU A 142 -7.29 9.54 1.16
N ALA A 143 -7.14 10.45 2.11
CA ALA A 143 -5.93 11.23 2.27
C ALA A 143 -4.71 10.37 2.60
N VAL A 144 -4.86 9.28 3.38
CA VAL A 144 -3.77 8.32 3.61
C VAL A 144 -3.40 7.60 2.30
N PHE A 145 -4.38 7.12 1.53
CA PHE A 145 -4.12 6.47 0.23
C PHE A 145 -3.39 7.38 -0.76
N VAL A 146 -3.82 8.64 -0.85
CA VAL A 146 -3.18 9.66 -1.69
C VAL A 146 -1.76 9.91 -1.23
N LYS A 147 -1.56 10.11 0.08
CA LYS A 147 -0.24 10.34 0.68
C LYS A 147 0.74 9.21 0.37
N VAL A 148 0.37 7.95 0.61
CA VAL A 148 1.28 6.80 0.38
C VAL A 148 1.54 6.56 -1.11
N PHE A 149 0.54 6.84 -1.97
CA PHE A 149 0.72 6.81 -3.41
C PHE A 149 1.70 7.89 -3.88
N ASP A 150 1.58 9.10 -3.36
CA ASP A 150 2.47 10.22 -3.67
C ASP A 150 3.89 9.98 -3.20
N GLU A 151 4.05 9.48 -1.96
CA GLU A 151 5.34 9.05 -1.42
C GLU A 151 5.98 7.97 -2.31
N MET A 152 5.21 6.98 -2.78
CA MET A 152 5.70 5.94 -3.70
C MET A 152 6.15 6.51 -5.04
N CYS A 153 5.48 7.54 -5.55
CA CYS A 153 5.86 8.23 -6.78
C CYS A 153 7.06 9.18 -6.60
N GLY A 154 7.55 9.37 -5.37
CA GLY A 154 8.66 10.29 -5.05
C GLY A 154 8.22 11.73 -4.75
N TYR A 155 6.91 11.98 -4.68
CA TYR A 155 6.32 13.28 -4.39
C TYR A 155 6.18 13.54 -2.89
N TYR A 156 5.88 14.78 -2.53
CA TYR A 156 5.76 15.24 -1.16
C TYR A 156 4.39 14.91 -0.54
N GLY A 157 4.23 13.67 -0.06
CA GLY A 157 2.96 13.17 0.48
C GLY A 157 2.45 13.87 1.76
N LYS A 158 3.28 14.66 2.46
CA LYS A 158 2.83 15.44 3.64
C LYS A 158 1.82 16.53 3.26
N GLN A 159 1.89 17.07 2.04
CA GLN A 159 1.01 18.14 1.57
C GLN A 159 0.58 17.87 0.12
N GLY A 160 -0.64 17.37 -0.06
CA GLY A 160 -1.10 16.89 -1.37
C GLY A 160 -1.11 17.93 -2.50
N TYR A 161 -1.28 19.23 -2.19
CA TYR A 161 -1.18 20.27 -3.21
C TYR A 161 0.24 20.44 -3.77
N ILE A 162 1.26 20.16 -2.95
CA ILE A 162 2.67 20.12 -3.40
C ILE A 162 2.88 18.89 -4.28
N ALA A 163 2.39 17.72 -3.83
CA ALA A 163 2.48 16.51 -4.64
C ALA A 163 1.76 16.67 -6.00
N GLN A 164 0.63 17.37 -6.05
CA GLN A 164 -0.05 17.69 -7.30
C GLN A 164 0.79 18.61 -8.20
N PHE A 165 1.43 19.64 -7.64
CA PHE A 165 2.36 20.49 -8.38
C PHE A 165 3.52 19.70 -8.98
N GLU A 166 4.16 18.85 -8.18
CA GLU A 166 5.26 17.98 -8.63
C GLU A 166 4.80 17.02 -9.73
N ARG A 167 3.63 16.38 -9.53
CA ARG A 167 3.04 15.47 -10.50
C ARG A 167 2.68 16.16 -11.82
N ASP A 168 2.14 17.37 -11.78
CA ASP A 168 1.81 18.13 -13.00
C ASP A 168 3.05 18.51 -13.80
N LEU A 169 4.14 18.85 -13.13
CA LEU A 169 5.44 19.06 -13.78
C LEU A 169 5.99 17.76 -14.35
N ASP A 170 5.89 16.65 -13.63
CA ASP A 170 6.41 15.35 -14.07
C ASP A 170 5.62 14.82 -15.28
N ASN A 171 4.29 14.98 -15.25
CA ASN A 171 3.40 14.71 -16.38
C ASN A 171 3.79 15.47 -17.66
N ARG A 172 4.47 16.61 -17.53
CA ARG A 172 4.96 17.43 -18.64
C ARG A 172 6.43 17.21 -18.97
N GLY A 173 7.11 16.27 -18.28
CA GLY A 173 8.56 16.05 -18.41
C GLY A 173 9.41 17.21 -17.88
N GLN A 174 8.84 18.05 -17.02
CA GLN A 174 9.45 19.29 -16.53
C GLN A 174 9.97 19.19 -15.10
N TYR A 175 9.63 18.12 -14.36
CA TYR A 175 9.96 18.03 -12.94
C TYR A 175 11.47 17.98 -12.66
N VAL A 176 12.23 17.19 -13.42
CA VAL A 176 13.69 17.12 -13.28
C VAL A 176 14.33 18.48 -13.52
N ALA A 177 13.99 19.14 -14.63
CA ALA A 177 14.50 20.47 -14.95
C ALA A 177 14.12 21.52 -13.88
N PHE A 178 12.90 21.44 -13.34
CA PHE A 178 12.47 22.29 -12.24
C PHE A 178 13.35 22.11 -11.00
N ARG A 179 13.65 20.87 -10.61
CA ARG A 179 14.52 20.59 -9.46
C ARG A 179 15.93 21.13 -9.65
N GLU A 180 16.50 20.97 -10.83
CA GLU A 180 17.86 21.47 -11.16
C GLU A 180 17.93 23.00 -11.15
N VAL A 181 16.95 23.66 -11.77
CA VAL A 181 16.86 25.13 -11.79
C VAL A 181 16.60 25.67 -10.39
N TYR A 182 15.68 25.06 -9.64
CA TYR A 182 15.42 25.44 -8.26
C TYR A 182 16.69 25.33 -7.40
N ALA A 183 17.43 24.23 -7.51
CA ALA A 183 18.67 24.05 -6.77
C ALA A 183 19.74 25.09 -7.12
N THR A 184 19.81 25.52 -8.37
CA THR A 184 20.71 26.59 -8.82
C THR A 184 20.34 27.95 -8.21
N ILE A 185 19.05 28.23 -8.05
CA ILE A 185 18.54 29.51 -7.52
C ILE A 185 18.60 29.53 -5.99
N ALA A 186 18.07 28.50 -5.33
CA ALA A 186 17.95 28.42 -3.87
C ALA A 186 19.27 28.00 -3.19
N GLY A 187 20.17 27.33 -3.92
CA GLY A 187 21.44 26.82 -3.42
C GLY A 187 21.34 25.45 -2.73
N TYR A 188 20.19 24.78 -2.79
CA TYR A 188 19.96 23.45 -2.20
C TYR A 188 18.80 22.72 -2.90
N ASP A 189 18.70 21.39 -2.71
CA ASP A 189 17.74 20.56 -3.46
C ASP A 189 16.26 20.85 -3.12
N TRP A 190 15.39 20.70 -4.12
CA TRP A 190 13.94 20.87 -3.99
C TRP A 190 13.32 20.00 -2.89
N SER A 191 13.89 18.84 -2.57
CA SER A 191 13.43 17.97 -1.49
C SER A 191 13.40 18.66 -0.12
N VAL A 192 14.25 19.66 0.09
CA VAL A 192 14.26 20.54 1.28
C VAL A 192 13.34 21.73 1.06
N GLY A 193 13.39 22.35 -0.12
CA GLY A 193 12.60 23.55 -0.46
C GLY A 193 11.09 23.34 -0.34
N ARG A 194 10.62 22.16 -0.74
CA ARG A 194 9.20 21.75 -0.66
C ARG A 194 8.67 21.65 0.76
N GLU A 195 9.53 21.60 1.79
CA GLU A 195 9.08 21.64 3.19
C GLU A 195 8.79 23.08 3.66
N GLN A 196 9.34 24.09 2.99
CA GLN A 196 9.33 25.49 3.40
C GLN A 196 8.74 26.41 2.30
N THR A 197 7.67 25.96 1.64
CA THR A 197 7.09 26.65 0.47
C THR A 197 6.75 28.13 0.67
N LEU A 198 6.42 28.53 1.91
CA LEU A 198 6.17 29.93 2.26
C LEU A 198 7.43 30.81 2.23
N LEU A 199 8.58 30.27 2.63
CA LEU A 199 9.86 30.98 2.61
C LEU A 199 10.46 30.97 1.20
N GLU A 200 10.15 29.93 0.44
CA GLU A 200 10.73 29.65 -0.87
C GLU A 200 9.90 30.15 -2.05
N GLU A 201 8.83 30.93 -1.78
CA GLU A 201 7.89 31.40 -2.81
C GLU A 201 8.60 32.05 -4.01
N HIS A 202 9.58 32.91 -3.74
CA HIS A 202 10.34 33.59 -4.78
C HIS A 202 11.15 32.62 -5.64
N ASN A 203 11.86 31.68 -5.02
CA ASN A 203 12.70 30.70 -5.70
C ASN A 203 11.86 29.72 -6.53
N ILE A 204 10.72 29.29 -5.98
CA ILE A 204 9.74 28.44 -6.68
C ILE A 204 9.19 29.16 -7.91
N ALA A 205 8.77 30.43 -7.77
CA ALA A 205 8.23 31.21 -8.89
C ALA A 205 9.26 31.42 -10.00
N GLN A 206 10.51 31.72 -9.66
CA GLN A 206 11.58 31.86 -10.65
C GLN A 206 11.87 30.54 -11.37
N ALA A 207 12.03 29.44 -10.64
CA ALA A 207 12.30 28.13 -11.23
C ALA A 207 11.13 27.66 -12.12
N TYR A 208 9.90 27.84 -11.65
CA TYR A 208 8.70 27.51 -12.41
C TYR A 208 8.59 28.33 -13.70
N SER A 209 8.81 29.65 -13.63
CA SER A 209 8.82 30.55 -14.79
C SER A 209 9.85 30.12 -15.82
N GLN A 210 11.07 29.80 -15.39
CA GLN A 210 12.16 29.42 -16.29
C GLN A 210 11.88 28.09 -17.01
N VAL A 211 11.31 27.11 -16.31
CA VAL A 211 11.07 25.77 -16.88
C VAL A 211 9.80 25.69 -17.72
N THR A 212 8.74 26.40 -17.30
CA THR A 212 7.45 26.36 -18.00
C THR A 212 7.30 27.42 -19.09
N GLY A 213 8.16 28.44 -19.11
CA GLY A 213 8.05 29.60 -20.00
C GLY A 213 6.91 30.56 -19.65
N VAL A 214 6.21 30.33 -18.53
CA VAL A 214 5.20 31.26 -18.00
C VAL A 214 5.90 32.54 -17.54
N PRO A 215 5.36 33.74 -17.81
CA PRO A 215 5.96 34.98 -17.34
C PRO A 215 6.15 35.00 -15.82
N ALA A 216 7.29 35.49 -15.34
CA ALA A 216 7.63 35.50 -13.91
C ALA A 216 6.53 36.14 -13.04
N ALA A 217 5.91 37.23 -13.51
CA ALA A 217 4.81 37.88 -12.81
C ALA A 217 3.57 36.98 -12.62
N SER A 218 3.35 36.00 -13.50
CA SER A 218 2.25 35.03 -13.43
C SER A 218 2.60 33.80 -12.60
N ALA A 219 3.90 33.51 -12.43
CA ALA A 219 4.42 32.41 -11.63
C ALA A 219 4.42 32.71 -10.12
N VAL A 220 4.40 33.99 -9.73
CA VAL A 220 4.23 34.39 -8.32
C VAL A 220 2.92 33.83 -7.76
N GLY A 221 2.96 33.29 -6.54
CA GLY A 221 1.82 32.63 -5.90
C GLY A 221 1.36 31.33 -6.57
N VAL A 222 2.18 30.68 -7.42
CA VAL A 222 1.80 29.40 -8.05
C VAL A 222 1.43 28.34 -7.02
N MET A 223 2.21 28.23 -5.94
CA MET A 223 1.94 27.27 -4.86
C MET A 223 0.66 27.60 -4.10
N ASP A 224 0.33 28.87 -3.92
CA ASP A 224 -0.91 29.29 -3.26
C ASP A 224 -2.14 28.96 -4.11
N LYS A 225 -2.03 29.06 -5.44
CA LYS A 225 -3.09 28.62 -6.37
C LYS A 225 -3.30 27.11 -6.27
N TYR A 226 -2.22 26.33 -6.29
CA TYR A 226 -2.31 24.88 -6.06
C TYR A 226 -2.96 24.58 -4.71
N ARG A 227 -2.59 25.30 -3.64
CA ARG A 227 -3.17 25.13 -2.30
C ARG A 227 -4.67 25.48 -2.26
N SER A 228 -5.10 26.56 -2.90
CA SER A 228 -6.50 27.01 -2.89
C SER A 228 -7.40 26.07 -3.69
N ASP A 229 -6.89 25.58 -4.82
CA ASP A 229 -7.66 24.78 -5.78
C ASP A 229 -7.60 23.29 -5.44
N TYR A 230 -6.73 22.89 -4.51
CA TYR A 230 -6.56 21.49 -4.10
C TYR A 230 -7.85 20.92 -3.52
N ARG A 231 -8.38 19.95 -4.26
CA ARG A 231 -9.49 19.08 -3.88
C ARG A 231 -9.15 17.69 -4.37
N VAL A 232 -9.40 16.68 -3.54
CA VAL A 232 -9.26 15.29 -3.94
C VAL A 232 -10.54 14.56 -3.63
N SER A 233 -11.06 13.88 -4.65
CA SER A 233 -12.14 12.91 -4.54
C SER A 233 -11.61 11.50 -4.79
N ILE A 234 -12.39 10.48 -4.40
CA ILE A 234 -12.05 9.08 -4.68
C ILE A 234 -11.95 8.83 -6.19
N GLU A 235 -12.79 9.49 -6.99
CA GLU A 235 -12.77 9.37 -8.44
C GLU A 235 -11.48 9.96 -9.04
N ASP A 236 -11.07 11.15 -8.61
CA ASP A 236 -9.84 11.80 -9.06
C ASP A 236 -8.60 10.99 -8.67
N PHE A 237 -8.61 10.42 -7.46
CA PHE A 237 -7.55 9.52 -7.00
C PHE A 237 -7.46 8.28 -7.89
N ALA A 238 -8.58 7.63 -8.19
CA ALA A 238 -8.60 6.46 -9.06
C ALA A 238 -8.13 6.79 -10.49
N ALA A 239 -8.47 7.97 -11.02
CA ALA A 239 -7.95 8.46 -12.30
C ALA A 239 -6.44 8.73 -12.25
N THR A 240 -5.95 9.27 -11.14
CA THR A 240 -4.51 9.50 -10.92
C THR A 240 -3.73 8.19 -10.91
N VAL A 241 -4.23 7.17 -10.20
CA VAL A 241 -3.64 5.82 -10.18
C VAL A 241 -3.68 5.19 -11.58
N GLN A 242 -4.79 5.33 -12.30
CA GLN A 242 -4.90 4.84 -13.68
C GLN A 242 -3.83 5.48 -14.58
N ASN A 243 -3.66 6.80 -14.53
CA ASN A 243 -2.66 7.52 -15.32
C ASN A 243 -1.23 7.04 -15.01
N TYR A 244 -0.94 6.74 -13.74
CA TYR A 244 0.34 6.16 -13.36
C TYR A 244 0.54 4.77 -13.97
N ILE A 245 -0.47 3.89 -13.84
CA ILE A 245 -0.43 2.52 -14.39
C ILE A 245 -0.28 2.53 -15.92
N GLU A 246 -0.92 3.48 -16.63
CA GLU A 246 -0.84 3.59 -18.09
C GLU A 246 0.55 3.98 -18.62
N ARG A 247 1.41 4.54 -17.76
CA ARG A 247 2.81 4.86 -18.09
C ARG A 247 3.78 3.73 -17.79
N GLN A 248 3.34 2.70 -17.08
CA GLN A 248 4.15 1.52 -16.79
C GLN A 248 4.10 0.54 -17.96
N GLU A 249 4.81 -0.57 -17.81
CA GLU A 249 4.83 -1.64 -18.79
C GLU A 249 3.46 -2.33 -18.99
N PRO A 250 3.26 -3.03 -20.12
CA PRO A 250 2.00 -3.71 -20.39
C PRO A 250 1.60 -4.66 -19.26
N HIS A 251 0.30 -4.69 -18.96
CA HIS A 251 -0.29 -5.51 -17.88
C HIS A 251 0.16 -5.17 -16.45
N PHE A 252 0.93 -4.09 -16.26
CA PHE A 252 1.37 -3.66 -14.93
C PHE A 252 0.22 -3.53 -13.94
N ARG A 253 0.47 -3.93 -12.69
CA ARG A 253 -0.47 -3.82 -11.58
C ARG A 253 0.10 -3.01 -10.41
N LEU A 254 -0.77 -2.24 -9.77
CA LEU A 254 -0.45 -1.55 -8.52
C LEU A 254 -1.23 -2.20 -7.37
N ASN A 255 -0.51 -2.63 -6.33
CA ASN A 255 -1.12 -3.30 -5.18
C ASN A 255 -1.00 -2.41 -3.94
N PHE A 256 -2.11 -2.12 -3.27
CA PHE A 256 -2.14 -1.45 -1.97
C PHE A 256 -2.31 -2.50 -0.87
N PHE A 257 -1.29 -2.67 -0.04
CA PHE A 257 -1.29 -3.55 1.12
C PHE A 257 -1.46 -2.72 2.38
N VAL A 258 -2.66 -2.77 2.96
CA VAL A 258 -3.06 -1.90 4.05
C VAL A 258 -3.19 -2.72 5.33
N ASP A 259 -2.27 -2.49 6.26
CA ASP A 259 -2.28 -3.16 7.55
C ASP A 259 -3.16 -2.42 8.58
N GLU A 260 -3.77 -3.17 9.49
CA GLU A 260 -4.59 -2.69 10.62
C GLU A 260 -5.87 -1.91 10.26
N VAL A 261 -6.35 -2.07 9.02
CA VAL A 261 -7.60 -1.46 8.55
C VAL A 261 -8.78 -1.73 9.46
N GLY A 262 -8.90 -2.97 9.96
CA GLY A 262 -10.01 -3.35 10.83
C GLY A 262 -10.15 -2.49 12.09
N GLN A 263 -9.04 -2.18 12.76
CA GLN A 263 -9.05 -1.34 13.96
C GLN A 263 -9.32 0.12 13.60
N TYR A 264 -8.71 0.62 12.53
CA TYR A 264 -8.88 1.99 12.07
C TYR A 264 -10.33 2.36 11.74
N ILE A 265 -11.10 1.42 11.19
CA ILE A 265 -12.49 1.65 10.77
C ILE A 265 -13.54 1.13 11.77
N ALA A 266 -13.12 0.50 12.88
CA ALA A 266 -14.01 -0.25 13.77
C ALA A 266 -15.21 0.55 14.28
N ASP A 267 -14.97 1.80 14.66
CA ASP A 267 -15.99 2.67 15.23
C ASP A 267 -16.63 3.60 14.19
N ASN A 268 -16.28 3.46 12.90
CA ASN A 268 -16.68 4.41 11.86
C ASN A 268 -17.11 3.73 10.55
N VAL A 269 -18.41 3.46 10.46
CA VAL A 269 -19.08 2.91 9.26
C VAL A 269 -18.81 3.74 8.00
N LYS A 270 -18.58 5.06 8.13
CA LYS A 270 -18.28 5.92 6.98
C LYS A 270 -16.89 5.63 6.40
N LEU A 271 -15.87 5.41 7.25
CA LEU A 271 -14.53 5.04 6.77
C LEU A 271 -14.54 3.69 6.07
N MET A 272 -15.31 2.73 6.58
CA MET A 272 -15.50 1.44 5.93
C MET A 272 -16.19 1.57 4.55
N THR A 273 -17.22 2.41 4.46
CA THR A 273 -17.86 2.73 3.16
C THR A 273 -16.86 3.39 2.21
N ASN A 274 -16.01 4.29 2.69
CA ASN A 274 -14.99 4.94 1.87
C ASN A 274 -13.94 3.96 1.36
N LEU A 275 -13.50 3.01 2.17
CA LEU A 275 -12.57 1.95 1.75
C LEU A 275 -13.15 1.14 0.59
N GLN A 276 -14.44 0.78 0.71
CA GLN A 276 -15.16 0.08 -0.34
C GLN A 276 -15.23 0.93 -1.61
N THR A 277 -15.60 2.21 -1.52
CA THR A 277 -15.69 3.10 -2.68
C THR A 277 -14.32 3.31 -3.33
N ILE A 278 -13.23 3.35 -2.56
CA ILE A 278 -11.85 3.39 -3.09
C ILE A 278 -11.57 2.11 -3.88
N ALA A 279 -11.81 0.93 -3.29
CA ALA A 279 -11.56 -0.35 -3.96
C ALA A 279 -12.39 -0.48 -5.26
N GLU A 280 -13.69 -0.18 -5.23
CA GLU A 280 -14.59 -0.23 -6.39
C GLU A 280 -14.19 0.77 -7.49
N SER A 281 -13.80 2.00 -7.11
CA SER A 281 -13.37 3.03 -8.06
C SER A 281 -12.05 2.64 -8.73
N LEU A 282 -11.11 2.10 -7.97
CA LEU A 282 -9.85 1.56 -8.49
C LEU A 282 -10.11 0.36 -9.41
N ALA A 283 -11.00 -0.56 -9.04
CA ALA A 283 -11.36 -1.71 -9.87
C ALA A 283 -11.89 -1.27 -11.23
N THR A 284 -12.81 -0.30 -11.22
CA THR A 284 -13.51 0.19 -12.40
C THR A 284 -12.60 1.01 -13.30
N LYS A 285 -11.92 2.03 -12.76
CA LYS A 285 -11.06 2.93 -13.54
C LYS A 285 -9.80 2.22 -14.03
N CYS A 286 -9.16 1.40 -13.18
CA CYS A 286 -7.93 0.70 -13.55
C CYS A 286 -8.18 -0.66 -14.24
N ARG A 287 -9.44 -1.08 -14.41
CA ARG A 287 -9.85 -2.34 -15.06
C ARG A 287 -9.18 -3.57 -14.43
N GLY A 288 -9.22 -3.65 -13.10
CA GLY A 288 -8.60 -4.75 -12.34
C GLY A 288 -7.07 -4.70 -12.23
N ARG A 289 -6.41 -3.61 -12.67
CA ARG A 289 -4.96 -3.41 -12.53
C ARG A 289 -4.53 -2.74 -11.22
N ALA A 290 -5.47 -2.30 -10.39
CA ALA A 290 -5.20 -1.79 -9.06
C ALA A 290 -5.90 -2.68 -8.02
N TRP A 291 -5.17 -3.22 -7.06
CA TRP A 291 -5.66 -4.14 -6.04
C TRP A 291 -5.54 -3.55 -4.63
N VAL A 292 -6.49 -3.88 -3.75
CA VAL A 292 -6.51 -3.42 -2.36
C VAL A 292 -6.60 -4.63 -1.45
N ILE A 293 -5.50 -4.95 -0.76
CA ILE A 293 -5.36 -6.07 0.16
C ILE A 293 -5.28 -5.50 1.56
N VAL A 294 -6.19 -5.89 2.44
CA VAL A 294 -6.28 -5.33 3.80
C VAL A 294 -6.22 -6.39 4.88
N THR A 295 -5.67 -6.06 6.04
CA THR A 295 -5.79 -6.89 7.24
C THR A 295 -6.83 -6.34 8.21
N ALA A 296 -7.53 -7.24 8.89
CA ALA A 296 -8.46 -6.88 9.96
C ALA A 296 -8.56 -7.99 11.01
N GLN A 297 -9.00 -7.62 12.21
CA GLN A 297 -9.30 -8.61 13.25
C GLN A 297 -10.61 -9.33 12.97
N GLU A 298 -10.68 -10.61 13.34
CA GLU A 298 -11.85 -11.46 13.04
C GLU A 298 -13.05 -11.15 13.93
N ASP A 299 -12.81 -10.97 15.23
CA ASP A 299 -13.86 -10.68 16.21
C ASP A 299 -13.91 -9.19 16.54
N MET A 300 -14.61 -8.41 15.71
CA MET A 300 -14.92 -7.02 16.06
C MET A 300 -16.05 -6.91 17.09
N ASN A 301 -16.82 -8.00 17.30
CA ASN A 301 -17.83 -8.07 18.36
C ASN A 301 -17.24 -8.02 19.78
N THR A 302 -15.96 -8.37 19.97
CA THR A 302 -15.29 -8.37 21.28
C THR A 302 -14.29 -7.22 21.44
N VAL A 303 -13.70 -6.73 20.35
CA VAL A 303 -12.76 -5.59 20.36
C VAL A 303 -13.47 -4.27 20.63
N VAL A 304 -14.77 -4.18 20.31
CA VAL A 304 -15.59 -3.00 20.58
C VAL A 304 -16.81 -3.45 21.38
N GLY A 305 -16.69 -3.41 22.72
CA GLY A 305 -17.79 -3.71 23.66
C GLY A 305 -19.03 -2.80 23.51
N GLU A 306 -19.03 -1.87 22.57
CA GLU A 306 -20.08 -0.89 22.30
C GLU A 306 -20.57 -0.85 20.84
N MET A 307 -20.24 -1.85 19.99
CA MET A 307 -20.86 -1.90 18.65
C MET A 307 -22.34 -2.25 18.78
N THR A 308 -23.21 -1.33 18.37
CA THR A 308 -24.63 -1.62 18.21
C THR A 308 -24.82 -2.75 17.19
N GLN A 309 -25.81 -3.64 17.39
CA GLN A 309 -26.11 -4.74 16.43
C GLN A 309 -26.23 -4.27 14.97
N GLN A 310 -26.61 -3.00 14.77
CA GLN A 310 -26.71 -2.37 13.47
C GLN A 310 -25.34 -2.15 12.81
N GLN A 311 -24.32 -1.69 13.55
CA GLN A 311 -22.96 -1.50 13.03
C GLN A 311 -22.29 -2.83 12.64
N GLY A 312 -22.49 -3.89 13.42
CA GLY A 312 -21.96 -5.22 13.08
C GLY A 312 -22.59 -5.82 11.81
N ASN A 313 -23.88 -5.57 11.60
CA ASN A 313 -24.58 -5.97 10.37
C ASN A 313 -24.11 -5.20 9.14
N ASP A 314 -23.88 -3.89 9.27
CA ASP A 314 -23.38 -3.06 8.17
C ASP A 314 -21.94 -3.43 7.80
N PHE A 315 -21.11 -3.73 8.80
CA PHE A 315 -19.76 -4.26 8.60
C PHE A 315 -19.77 -5.58 7.81
N SER A 316 -20.60 -6.53 8.22
CA SER A 316 -20.72 -7.84 7.54
C SER A 316 -21.16 -7.71 6.08
N LYS A 317 -22.05 -6.75 5.77
CA LYS A 317 -22.48 -6.46 4.40
C LYS A 317 -21.37 -5.84 3.56
N ILE A 318 -20.54 -4.97 4.14
CA ILE A 318 -19.43 -4.33 3.41
C ILE A 318 -18.28 -5.32 3.23
N GLN A 319 -17.96 -6.12 4.24
CA GLN A 319 -17.00 -7.22 4.12
C GLN A 319 -17.43 -8.25 3.05
N ALA A 320 -18.73 -8.42 2.79
CA ALA A 320 -19.23 -9.28 1.71
C ALA A 320 -18.88 -8.77 0.30
N ARG A 321 -18.48 -7.50 0.16
CA ARG A 321 -18.07 -6.90 -1.12
C ARG A 321 -16.58 -7.06 -1.40
N PHE A 322 -15.77 -7.33 -0.37
CA PHE A 322 -14.43 -7.88 -0.55
C PHE A 322 -14.55 -9.37 -0.91
N ALA A 323 -14.62 -9.64 -2.21
CA ALA A 323 -14.92 -10.96 -2.76
C ALA A 323 -13.87 -12.03 -2.38
N ASN A 324 -12.62 -11.62 -2.17
CA ASN A 324 -11.52 -12.52 -1.83
C ASN A 324 -11.25 -12.47 -0.33
N ARG A 325 -11.47 -13.59 0.36
CA ARG A 325 -11.31 -13.69 1.83
C ARG A 325 -10.24 -14.70 2.20
N MET A 326 -9.27 -14.27 2.99
CA MET A 326 -8.23 -15.11 3.57
C MET A 326 -8.36 -15.08 5.08
N LYS A 327 -9.04 -16.09 5.63
CA LYS A 327 -9.17 -16.25 7.08
C LYS A 327 -8.03 -17.10 7.61
N LEU A 328 -7.32 -16.58 8.60
CA LEU A 328 -6.25 -17.22 9.36
C LEU A 328 -6.82 -17.67 10.71
N THR A 329 -6.68 -18.95 11.03
CA THR A 329 -7.23 -19.55 12.25
C THR A 329 -6.14 -19.80 13.28
N SER A 330 -6.53 -20.19 14.50
CA SER A 330 -5.57 -20.60 15.53
C SER A 330 -4.79 -21.88 15.17
N ALA A 331 -5.28 -22.68 14.22
CA ALA A 331 -4.56 -23.85 13.72
C ALA A 331 -3.27 -23.46 12.98
N ASP A 332 -3.26 -22.29 12.32
CA ASP A 332 -2.07 -21.75 11.66
C ASP A 332 -0.94 -21.52 12.66
N VAL A 333 -1.26 -21.00 13.86
CA VAL A 333 -0.26 -20.77 14.92
C VAL A 333 0.35 -22.08 15.41
N ALA A 334 -0.43 -23.17 15.45
CA ALA A 334 0.06 -24.48 15.88
C ALA A 334 1.00 -25.12 14.85
N GLU A 335 0.74 -24.95 13.55
CA GLU A 335 1.61 -25.45 12.47
C GLU A 335 2.98 -24.74 12.46
N VAL A 336 3.05 -23.47 12.86
CA VAL A 336 4.31 -22.70 12.91
C VAL A 336 5.22 -23.11 14.08
N ILE A 337 4.66 -23.70 15.15
CA ILE A 337 5.41 -24.06 16.36
C ILE A 337 6.05 -25.47 16.28
N GLN A 338 5.56 -26.34 15.38
CA GLN A 338 6.02 -27.73 15.24
C GLN A 338 7.27 -27.86 14.35
#